data_AF-A0A382D253-F1
#
_entry.id   AF-A0A382D253-F1
#
_cell.length_a   1.000
_cell.length_b   1.000
_cell.length_c   1.000
_cell.angle_alpha   90.00
_cell.angle_beta   90.00
_cell.angle_gamma   90.00
#
_symmetry.space_group_name_H-M   'P 1'
#
loop_
_entity.id
_entity.type
_entity.pdbx_description
1 polymer ?
#
loop_
_entity_poly.entity_id
_entity_poly.type
_entity_poly.pdbx_seq_one_letter_code
_entity_poly.pdbx_strand_id
1 'polypeptide(L)'
;MLKTIIIRNLFISITMWFVGFANIFAVPALPDLMEITQPNGVKFKAYLRGDEYFSWWESEKGEALFRNLDSGYFEYAKISMIDEKEELVPTGIMFVSGEEAPAAISSISNQDLGKIWMEKREQARKKLQEKLEKQKQSRNQ
;
A
#
# COMPACT_ATOMS: atom_id res chain seq x y z
N MET A 1 39.78 -21.87 33.93
CA MET A 1 38.99 -22.15 32.70
C MET A 1 37.49 -22.17 32.94
N LEU A 2 36.96 -22.94 33.90
CA LEU A 2 35.51 -23.00 34.18
C LEU A 2 34.89 -21.64 34.51
N LYS A 3 35.55 -20.82 35.36
CA LYS A 3 35.09 -19.46 35.71
C LYS A 3 34.97 -18.54 34.49
N THR A 4 35.90 -18.61 33.55
CA THR A 4 35.92 -17.79 32.34
C THR A 4 34.76 -18.16 31.39
N ILE A 5 34.41 -19.45 31.30
CA ILE A 5 33.28 -19.95 30.52
C ILE A 5 31.95 -19.48 31.12
N ILE A 6 31.82 -19.54 32.45
CA ILE A 6 30.62 -19.07 33.16
C ILE A 6 30.45 -17.56 32.97
N ILE A 7 31.51 -16.77 33.14
CA ILE A 7 31.47 -15.31 32.95
C ILE A 7 31.10 -14.96 31.51
N ARG A 8 31.68 -15.64 30.51
CA ARG A 8 31.35 -15.43 29.10
C ARG A 8 29.89 -15.73 28.80
N ASN A 9 29.36 -16.86 29.28
CA ASN A 9 27.98 -17.25 29.04
C ASN A 9 26.99 -16.31 29.75
N LEU A 10 27.33 -15.85 30.95
CA LEU A 10 26.56 -14.84 31.68
C LEU A 10 26.53 -13.51 30.90
N PHE A 11 27.67 -13.09 30.36
CA PHE A 11 27.77 -11.88 29.55
C PHE A 11 26.91 -11.96 28.28
N ILE A 12 26.97 -13.09 27.56
CA ILE A 12 26.13 -13.34 26.38
C ILE A 12 24.64 -13.29 26.75
N SER A 13 24.24 -13.95 27.84
CA SER A 13 22.86 -13.99 28.30
C SER A 13 22.34 -12.60 28.68
N ILE A 14 23.16 -11.77 29.33
CA ILE A 14 22.83 -10.39 29.68
C ILE A 14 22.67 -9.54 28.41
N THR A 15 23.58 -9.66 27.44
CA THR A 15 23.47 -8.92 26.17
C THR A 15 22.22 -9.30 25.37
N MET A 16 21.83 -10.57 25.34
CA MET A 16 20.57 -10.99 24.70
C MET A 16 19.33 -10.39 25.38
N TRP A 17 19.36 -10.26 26.71
CA TRP A 17 18.27 -9.64 27.48
C TRP A 17 18.09 -8.15 27.15
N PHE A 18 19.20 -7.42 26.95
CA PHE A 18 19.14 -5.99 26.62
C PHE A 18 18.66 -5.70 25.19
N VAL A 19 18.87 -6.61 24.23
CA VAL A 19 18.41 -6.42 22.84
C VAL A 19 16.89 -6.56 22.69
N GLY A 20 16.21 -7.26 23.60
CA GLY A 20 14.75 -7.46 23.57
C GLY A 20 13.89 -6.24 23.88
N PHE A 21 14.48 -5.13 24.36
CA PHE A 21 13.76 -3.90 24.72
C PHE A 21 13.66 -2.85 23.60
N ALA A 22 14.10 -3.19 22.38
CA ALA A 22 13.92 -2.29 21.25
C ALA A 22 12.42 -2.18 20.90
N ASN A 23 11.86 -0.97 20.99
CA ASN A 23 10.54 -0.68 20.47
C ASN A 23 10.56 -0.89 18.95
N ILE A 24 9.96 -1.98 18.49
CA ILE A 24 9.74 -2.21 17.06
C ILE A 24 8.63 -1.24 16.65
N PHE A 25 9.00 -0.17 15.96
CA PHE A 25 8.05 0.77 15.35
C PHE A 25 7.40 0.13 14.11
N ALA A 26 6.65 -0.95 14.32
CA ALA A 26 5.70 -1.43 13.33
C ALA A 26 4.44 -0.58 13.49
N VAL A 27 4.22 0.36 12.57
CA VAL A 27 2.96 1.09 12.51
C VAL A 27 1.89 0.06 12.15
N PRO A 28 0.89 -0.20 13.02
CA PRO A 28 -0.20 -1.09 12.64
C PRO A 28 -0.88 -0.52 11.40
N ALA A 29 -1.31 -1.38 10.48
CA ALA A 29 -2.21 -0.93 9.40
C ALA A 29 -3.35 -0.13 10.06
N LEU A 30 -3.70 1.03 9.50
CA LEU A 30 -4.80 1.85 10.01
C LEU A 30 -6.08 1.37 9.29
N PRO A 31 -6.86 0.44 9.85
CA PRO A 31 -8.10 -0.02 9.22
C PRO A 31 -9.21 1.03 9.32
N ASP A 32 -8.92 2.17 9.92
CA ASP A 32 -9.92 3.13 10.36
C ASP A 32 -10.47 3.95 9.21
N LEU A 33 -11.72 4.32 9.38
CA LEU A 33 -12.45 5.19 8.49
C LEU A 33 -11.89 6.62 8.62
N MET A 34 -11.26 7.13 7.56
CA MET A 34 -10.61 8.44 7.56
C MET A 34 -11.53 9.51 6.96
N GLU A 35 -11.56 10.68 7.61
CA GLU A 35 -12.22 11.86 7.05
C GLU A 35 -11.32 12.53 6.00
N ILE A 36 -11.85 12.69 4.79
CA ILE A 36 -11.18 13.27 3.64
C ILE A 36 -11.92 14.54 3.24
N THR A 37 -11.18 15.61 2.97
CA THR A 37 -11.74 16.86 2.44
C THR A 37 -11.45 16.95 0.94
N GLN A 38 -12.51 17.06 0.14
CA GLN A 38 -12.40 17.31 -1.30
C GLN A 38 -11.94 18.75 -1.58
N PRO A 39 -11.44 19.05 -2.79
CA PRO A 39 -11.03 20.41 -3.17
C PRO A 39 -12.12 21.48 -3.02
N ASN A 40 -13.40 21.11 -3.17
CA ASN A 40 -14.55 22.00 -2.96
C ASN A 40 -14.92 22.21 -1.48
N GLY A 41 -14.18 21.61 -0.53
CA GLY A 41 -14.44 21.67 0.91
C GLY A 41 -15.44 20.65 1.43
N VAL A 42 -16.10 19.87 0.56
CA VAL A 42 -17.00 18.78 0.98
C VAL A 42 -16.17 17.68 1.63
N LYS A 43 -16.67 17.14 2.73
CA LYS A 43 -16.02 16.06 3.47
C LYS A 43 -16.74 14.75 3.24
N PHE A 44 -15.98 13.67 3.16
CA PHE A 44 -16.50 12.32 3.15
C PHE A 44 -15.56 11.41 3.94
N LYS A 45 -16.02 10.19 4.20
CA LYS A 45 -15.25 9.19 4.92
C LYS A 45 -14.93 8.01 4.02
N ALA A 46 -13.70 7.52 4.10
CA ALA A 46 -13.26 6.37 3.32
C ALA A 46 -12.13 5.62 4.02
N TYR A 47 -11.99 4.35 3.66
CA TYR A 47 -10.90 3.50 4.10
C TYR A 47 -9.76 3.55 3.09
N LEU A 48 -8.52 3.60 3.56
CA LEU A 48 -7.37 3.30 2.70
C LEU A 48 -7.14 1.79 2.71
N ARG A 49 -7.13 1.19 1.52
CA ARG A 49 -6.91 -0.25 1.31
C ARG A 49 -5.62 -0.47 0.55
N GLY A 50 -5.09 -1.69 0.66
CA GLY A 50 -3.90 -2.13 -0.06
C GLY A 50 -2.63 -2.12 0.78
N ASP A 51 -1.48 -2.07 0.11
CA ASP A 51 -0.14 -2.18 0.69
C ASP A 51 0.88 -1.28 -0.02
N GLU A 52 2.18 -1.50 0.22
CA GLU A 52 3.26 -0.70 -0.38
C GLU A 52 3.35 -0.79 -1.91
N TYR A 53 2.69 -1.77 -2.54
CA TYR A 53 2.74 -1.97 -3.99
C TYR A 53 1.50 -1.43 -4.69
N PHE A 54 0.34 -1.50 -4.05
CA PHE A 54 -0.92 -1.07 -4.63
C PHE A 54 -1.91 -0.69 -3.52
N SER A 55 -2.42 0.53 -3.58
CA SER A 55 -3.42 1.06 -2.65
C SER A 55 -4.51 1.85 -3.37
N TRP A 56 -5.69 1.86 -2.77
CA TRP A 56 -6.85 2.59 -3.25
C TRP A 56 -7.71 3.04 -2.06
N TRP A 57 -8.63 3.97 -2.31
CA TRP A 57 -9.59 4.40 -1.31
C TRP A 57 -10.89 3.64 -1.49
N GLU A 58 -11.57 3.30 -0.41
CA GLU A 58 -12.81 2.53 -0.43
C GLU A 58 -13.87 3.29 0.37
N SER A 59 -15.01 3.58 -0.25
CA SER A 59 -16.13 4.25 0.41
C SER A 59 -16.73 3.38 1.52
N GLU A 60 -17.57 3.96 2.38
CA GLU A 60 -18.31 3.18 3.39
C GLU A 60 -19.21 2.09 2.78
N LYS A 61 -19.61 2.24 1.51
CA LYS A 61 -20.41 1.28 0.74
C LYS A 61 -19.54 0.24 -0.02
N GLY A 62 -18.21 0.33 0.08
CA GLY A 62 -17.28 -0.58 -0.59
C GLY A 62 -16.94 -0.19 -2.04
N GLU A 63 -17.26 1.04 -2.45
CA GLU A 63 -16.93 1.52 -3.79
C GLU A 63 -15.45 1.92 -3.85
N ALA A 64 -14.72 1.42 -4.85
CA ALA A 64 -13.33 1.82 -5.06
C ALA A 64 -13.27 3.27 -5.58
N LEU A 65 -12.41 4.06 -4.96
CA LEU A 65 -12.17 5.47 -5.22
C LEU A 65 -10.70 5.70 -5.51
N PHE A 66 -10.43 6.64 -6.41
CA PHE A 66 -9.08 7.09 -6.72
C PHE A 66 -9.04 8.61 -6.75
N ARG A 67 -7.92 9.19 -6.29
CA ARG A 67 -7.71 10.63 -6.42
C ARG A 67 -7.25 10.92 -7.85
N ASN A 68 -8.04 11.68 -8.58
CA ASN A 68 -7.61 12.23 -9.85
C ASN A 68 -6.55 13.30 -9.59
N LEU A 69 -5.35 13.11 -10.13
CA LEU A 69 -4.22 13.99 -9.86
C LEU A 69 -4.34 15.35 -10.59
N ASP A 70 -5.08 15.39 -11.70
CA ASP A 70 -5.29 16.61 -12.47
C ASP A 70 -6.35 17.50 -11.82
N SER A 71 -7.48 16.92 -11.40
CA SER A 71 -8.58 17.65 -10.78
C SER A 71 -8.41 17.81 -9.25
N GLY A 72 -7.65 16.91 -8.62
CA GLY A 72 -7.48 16.81 -7.17
C GLY A 72 -8.66 16.17 -6.44
N TYR A 73 -9.75 15.86 -7.14
CA TYR A 73 -10.96 15.26 -6.58
C TYR A 73 -10.81 13.75 -6.40
N PHE A 74 -11.55 13.22 -5.43
CA PHE A 74 -11.76 11.79 -5.33
C PHE A 74 -12.90 11.39 -6.24
N GLU A 75 -12.62 10.46 -7.12
CA GLU A 75 -13.53 9.99 -8.15
C GLU A 75 -13.74 8.49 -7.96
N TYR A 76 -14.89 7.99 -8.40
CA TYR A 76 -15.09 6.56 -8.53
C TYR A 76 -14.01 5.96 -9.43
N ALA A 77 -13.54 4.77 -9.09
CA ALA A 77 -12.53 4.07 -9.85
C ALA A 77 -13.15 3.06 -10.82
N LYS A 78 -12.44 2.79 -11.92
CA LYS A 78 -12.71 1.70 -12.86
C LYS A 78 -11.41 1.01 -13.22
N ILE A 79 -11.52 -0.22 -13.72
CA ILE A 79 -10.37 -0.90 -14.32
C ILE A 79 -10.32 -0.53 -15.79
N SER A 80 -9.14 -0.12 -16.26
CA SER A 80 -8.87 0.19 -17.65
C SER A 80 -7.59 -0.50 -18.10
N MET A 81 -7.50 -0.78 -19.41
CA MET A 81 -6.26 -1.26 -20.01
C MET A 81 -5.36 -0.06 -20.36
N ILE A 82 -4.18 0.01 -19.76
CA ILE A 82 -3.13 0.99 -20.05
C ILE A 82 -1.85 0.22 -20.34
N ASP A 83 -1.22 0.46 -21.49
CA ASP A 83 0.01 -0.23 -21.91
C ASP A 83 -0.08 -1.77 -21.78
N GLU A 84 -1.20 -2.34 -22.25
CA GLU A 84 -1.53 -3.77 -22.20
C GLU A 84 -1.69 -4.35 -20.77
N LYS A 85 -1.91 -3.49 -19.77
CA LYS A 85 -2.06 -3.88 -18.37
C LYS A 85 -3.32 -3.33 -17.76
N GLU A 86 -3.91 -4.10 -16.84
CA GLU A 86 -5.07 -3.65 -16.09
C GLU A 86 -4.62 -2.69 -14.98
N GLU A 87 -5.16 -1.49 -15.01
CA GLU A 87 -4.92 -0.48 -13.99
C GLU A 87 -6.22 0.05 -13.42
N LEU A 88 -6.22 0.28 -12.11
CA LEU A 88 -7.28 0.99 -11.43
C LEU A 88 -7.09 2.50 -11.67
N VAL A 89 -8.06 3.12 -12.33
CA VAL A 89 -7.99 4.51 -12.77
C VAL A 89 -9.25 5.28 -12.36
N PRO A 90 -9.16 6.61 -12.17
CA PRO A 90 -10.33 7.43 -11.91
C PRO A 90 -11.27 7.47 -13.12
N THR A 91 -12.58 7.54 -12.87
CA THR A 91 -13.63 7.52 -13.90
C THR A 91 -13.91 8.88 -14.54
N GLY A 92 -13.49 9.99 -13.93
CA GLY A 92 -13.96 11.34 -14.23
C GLY A 92 -15.19 11.75 -13.44
N ILE A 93 -15.78 10.83 -12.66
CA ILE A 93 -17.01 11.09 -11.89
C ILE A 93 -16.63 11.27 -10.42
N MET A 94 -16.83 12.48 -9.90
CA MET A 94 -16.59 12.82 -8.50
C MET A 94 -17.45 11.94 -7.58
N PHE A 95 -16.83 11.41 -6.53
CA PHE A 95 -17.54 10.71 -5.48
C PHE A 95 -18.34 11.69 -4.62
N VAL A 96 -19.60 11.38 -4.34
CA VAL A 96 -20.46 12.18 -3.45
C VAL A 96 -21.02 11.27 -2.37
N SER A 97 -20.72 11.61 -1.12
CA SER A 97 -21.16 10.82 0.04
C SER A 97 -22.68 10.82 0.14
N GLY A 98 -23.27 9.63 0.24
CA GLY A 98 -24.72 9.44 0.36
C GLY A 98 -25.45 9.23 -0.97
N GLU A 99 -24.80 9.50 -2.11
CA GLU A 99 -25.32 9.13 -3.42
C GLU A 99 -25.01 7.66 -3.73
N GLU A 100 -25.76 7.07 -4.66
CA GLU A 100 -25.45 5.76 -5.22
C GLU A 100 -24.44 5.92 -6.36
N ALA A 101 -23.51 4.98 -6.50
CA ALA A 101 -22.65 4.94 -7.67
C ALA A 101 -23.51 5.00 -8.95
N PRO A 102 -23.13 5.84 -9.93
CA PRO A 102 -23.79 5.83 -11.23
C PRO A 102 -23.79 4.43 -11.83
N ALA A 103 -24.92 4.03 -12.44
CA ALA A 103 -25.07 2.69 -13.03
C ALA A 103 -24.02 2.34 -14.10
N ALA A 104 -23.35 3.35 -14.66
CA ALA A 104 -22.24 3.17 -15.60
C ALA A 104 -20.95 2.63 -14.94
N ILE A 105 -20.86 2.64 -13.61
CA ILE A 105 -19.69 2.19 -12.86
C ILE A 105 -19.91 0.74 -12.47
N SER A 106 -19.19 -0.16 -13.14
CA SER A 106 -19.18 -1.57 -12.80
C SER A 106 -18.57 -1.77 -11.41
N SER A 107 -19.22 -2.57 -10.56
CA SER A 107 -18.64 -3.00 -9.30
C SER A 107 -17.33 -3.74 -9.55
N ILE A 108 -16.25 -3.28 -8.94
CA ILE A 108 -14.94 -3.92 -9.04
C ILE A 108 -14.88 -5.05 -8.01
N SER A 109 -14.52 -6.27 -8.45
CA SER A 109 -14.40 -7.40 -7.53
C SER A 109 -13.03 -7.44 -6.84
N ASN A 110 -12.97 -8.08 -5.69
CA ASN A 110 -11.70 -8.36 -5.01
C ASN A 110 -10.75 -9.22 -5.86
N GLN A 111 -11.28 -10.04 -6.77
CA GLN A 111 -10.46 -10.83 -7.69
C GLN A 111 -9.74 -9.94 -8.71
N ASP A 112 -10.44 -8.93 -9.24
CA ASP A 112 -9.85 -7.99 -10.19
C ASP A 112 -8.75 -7.15 -9.52
N LEU A 113 -9.02 -6.64 -8.31
CA LEU A 113 -8.01 -5.92 -7.51
C LEU A 113 -6.81 -6.82 -7.16
N GLY A 114 -7.06 -8.09 -6.85
CA GLY A 114 -6.02 -9.07 -6.57
C GLY A 114 -5.10 -9.34 -7.76
N LYS A 115 -5.65 -9.34 -8.99
CA LYS A 115 -4.85 -9.48 -10.22
C LYS A 115 -3.93 -8.29 -10.44
N ILE A 116 -4.46 -7.06 -10.31
CA ILE A 116 -3.67 -5.82 -10.39
C ILE A 116 -2.56 -5.81 -9.33
N TRP A 117 -2.90 -6.17 -8.09
CA TRP A 117 -1.94 -6.24 -6.99
C TRP A 117 -0.78 -7.21 -7.27
N MET A 118 -1.09 -8.42 -7.73
CA MET A 118 -0.08 -9.42 -8.09
C MET A 118 0.87 -8.91 -9.16
N GLU A 119 0.33 -8.23 -10.18
CA GLU A 119 1.14 -7.66 -11.24
C GLU A 119 2.06 -6.54 -10.73
N LYS A 120 1.54 -5.60 -9.95
CA LYS A 120 2.33 -4.50 -9.36
C LYS A 120 3.48 -5.04 -8.48
N ARG A 121 3.24 -6.13 -7.73
CA ARG A 121 4.28 -6.82 -6.94
C ARG A 121 5.36 -7.46 -7.80
N GLU A 122 4.98 -8.13 -8.88
CA GLU A 122 5.94 -8.74 -9.79
C GLU A 122 6.81 -7.66 -10.46
N GLN A 123 6.21 -6.56 -10.90
CA GLN A 123 6.93 -5.42 -11.48
C GLN A 123 7.93 -4.83 -10.48
N ALA A 124 7.55 -4.65 -9.21
CA ALA A 124 8.44 -4.15 -8.18
C ALA A 124 9.64 -5.09 -7.94
N ARG A 125 9.42 -6.41 -7.94
CA ARG A 125 10.49 -7.41 -7.81
C ARG A 125 11.46 -7.36 -8.98
N LYS A 126 10.96 -7.30 -10.22
CA LYS A 126 11.82 -7.18 -11.43
C LYS A 126 12.68 -5.92 -11.38
N LYS A 127 12.08 -4.76 -11.07
CA LYS A 127 12.82 -3.50 -10.90
C LYS A 127 13.90 -3.59 -9.82
N LEU A 128 13.64 -4.30 -8.72
CA LEU A 128 14.64 -4.51 -7.67
C LEU A 128 15.80 -5.38 -8.15
N GLN A 129 15.53 -6.48 -8.86
CA GLN A 129 16.55 -7.35 -9.44
C GLN A 129 17.45 -6.58 -10.41
N GLU A 130 16.86 -5.81 -11.33
CA GLU A 130 17.61 -4.96 -12.28
C GLU A 130 18.52 -3.96 -11.57
N LYS A 131 18.04 -3.33 -10.49
CA LYS A 131 18.87 -2.41 -9.67
C LYS A 131 20.04 -3.13 -9.02
N LEU A 132 19.81 -4.32 -8.47
CA LEU A 132 20.86 -5.13 -7.83
C LEU A 132 21.90 -5.60 -8.85
N GLU A 133 21.49 -5.96 -10.07
CA GLU A 133 22.41 -6.33 -11.16
C GLU A 133 23.28 -5.16 -11.60
N LYS A 134 22.67 -3.98 -11.83
CA LYS A 134 23.41 -2.75 -12.17
C LYS A 134 24.44 -2.40 -11.10
N GLN A 135 24.08 -2.52 -9.82
CA GLN A 135 25.01 -2.28 -8.71
C GLN A 135 26.16 -3.29 -8.64
N LYS A 136 25.93 -4.56 -9.00
CA LYS A 136 26.99 -5.57 -9.07
C LYS A 136 27.96 -5.26 -10.20
N GLN A 137 27.44 -4.88 -11.37
CA GLN A 137 28.27 -4.50 -12.53
C GLN A 137 29.13 -3.27 -12.22
N SER A 138 28.56 -2.23 -11.62
CA SER A 138 29.31 -1.01 -11.26
C SER A 138 30.37 -1.22 -10.18
N ARG A 139 30.25 -2.27 -9.36
CA ARG A 139 31.23 -2.61 -8.31
C ARG A 139 32.39 -3.46 -8.83
N ASN A 140 32.22 -4.08 -9.99
CA ASN A 140 33.21 -4.94 -10.64
C ASN A 140 33.97 -4.22 -11.77
N GLN A 141 33.68 -2.93 -12.00
CA GLN A 141 34.43 -2.01 -12.88
C GLN A 141 35.27 -1.07 -12.03
#